data_AF-A0A0C2DK92-F1
#
_entry.id   AF-A0A0C2DK92-F1
#
_cell.length_a   1.000
_cell.length_b   1.000
_cell.length_c   1.000
_cell.angle_alpha   90.00
_cell.angle_beta   90.00
_cell.angle_gamma   90.00
#
_symmetry.space_group_name_H-M   'P 1'
#
loop_
_entity.id
_entity.type
_entity.pdbx_description
1 polymer ?
#
loop_
_entity_poly.entity_id
_entity_poly.type
_entity_poly.pdbx_seq_one_letter_code
_entity_poly.pdbx_strand_id
1 'polypeptide(L)'
;MTAQLWLCFATNQGEATEPILDPQQSEKLPRTNNICPQLANAIMSDQARNLIVDIHNRRRALLAQGLVRNGRRNYNMLSGSNIMSMVYDCDLEKDAQMYANLCRTEGAPEDQRPLWGENFYVIEDTLDPILAVSRAGDAWWGQITQKGINQELPISKSFLRKPTSPKAFTQYVRTTRAHNCTR
;
A
#
# COMPACT_ATOMS: atom_id res chain seq x y z
N MET A 1 5.90 1.24 -21.82
CA MET A 1 4.64 0.97 -21.09
C MET A 1 4.90 1.31 -19.65
N THR A 2 4.22 2.32 -19.11
CA THR A 2 4.37 2.77 -17.72
C THR A 2 3.76 1.74 -16.78
N ALA A 3 4.51 1.28 -15.78
CA ALA A 3 3.98 0.39 -14.76
C ALA A 3 3.17 1.22 -13.74
N GLN A 4 1.87 0.93 -13.62
CA GLN A 4 0.96 1.54 -12.65
C GLN A 4 0.59 0.50 -11.62
N LEU A 5 0.83 0.79 -10.35
CA LEU A 5 0.58 -0.12 -9.25
C LEU A 5 -0.48 0.42 -8.30
N TRP A 6 -1.44 -0.45 -7.97
CA TRP A 6 -2.71 -0.12 -7.33
C TRP A 6 -3.06 -1.17 -6.30
N LEU A 7 -3.33 -0.78 -5.06
CA LEU A 7 -3.51 -1.73 -3.95
C LEU A 7 -4.56 -1.26 -2.94
N CYS A 8 -5.49 -2.15 -2.61
CA CYS A 8 -6.35 -2.02 -1.43
C CYS A 8 -6.31 -3.34 -0.63
N PHE A 9 -6.52 -3.27 0.68
CA PHE A 9 -6.39 -4.41 1.59
C PHE A 9 -7.52 -4.46 2.62
N ALA A 10 -7.96 -5.66 3.00
CA ALA A 10 -8.85 -5.92 4.15
C ALA A 10 -8.03 -6.14 5.44
N THR A 11 -8.66 -6.17 6.63
CA THR A 11 -7.92 -6.25 7.91
C THR A 11 -8.15 -7.56 8.68
N ASN A 12 -7.11 -8.17 9.25
CA ASN A 12 -7.25 -9.22 10.27
C ASN A 12 -6.10 -9.19 11.30
N GLN A 13 -6.26 -9.86 12.45
CA GLN A 13 -5.20 -10.03 13.47
C GLN A 13 -4.30 -11.22 13.07
N GLY A 14 -3.00 -11.01 12.85
CA GLY A 14 -2.08 -12.05 12.37
C GLY A 14 -0.61 -11.71 12.58
N GLU A 15 0.18 -12.75 12.81
CA GLU A 15 1.31 -12.90 13.76
C GLU A 15 2.71 -12.55 13.20
N ALA A 16 3.62 -12.16 14.10
CA ALA A 16 4.92 -11.53 13.80
C ALA A 16 6.09 -12.53 13.56
N THR A 17 5.89 -13.59 12.77
CA THR A 17 6.90 -14.66 12.59
C THR A 17 7.23 -15.01 11.14
N GLU A 18 6.66 -14.31 10.14
CA GLU A 18 7.00 -14.57 8.74
C GLU A 18 8.36 -13.99 8.33
N PRO A 19 9.15 -14.72 7.52
CA PRO A 19 10.44 -14.22 7.01
C PRO A 19 10.23 -13.02 6.08
N ILE A 20 11.14 -12.05 6.19
CA ILE A 20 11.17 -10.86 5.32
C ILE A 20 11.27 -11.28 3.86
N LEU A 21 10.31 -10.87 3.03
CA LEU A 21 10.40 -11.08 1.59
C LEU A 21 11.36 -10.06 0.96
N ASP A 22 12.35 -10.58 0.24
CA ASP A 22 13.28 -9.79 -0.58
C ASP A 22 12.72 -9.65 -2.01
N PRO A 23 12.60 -8.42 -2.55
CA PRO A 23 12.07 -8.20 -3.90
C PRO A 23 12.87 -8.89 -5.01
N GLN A 24 14.21 -8.87 -4.94
CA GLN A 24 15.07 -9.45 -5.99
C GLN A 24 15.04 -10.97 -5.97
N GLN A 25 14.94 -11.59 -4.80
CA GLN A 25 14.73 -13.02 -4.66
C GLN A 25 13.33 -13.41 -5.13
N SER A 26 12.31 -12.62 -4.79
CA SER A 26 10.92 -12.88 -5.17
C SER A 26 10.73 -12.83 -6.69
N GLU A 27 11.43 -11.92 -7.38
CA GLU A 27 11.43 -11.81 -8.85
C GLU A 27 11.87 -13.10 -9.55
N LYS A 28 12.80 -13.83 -8.95
CA LYS A 28 13.39 -15.06 -9.51
C LYS A 28 12.52 -16.30 -9.33
N LEU A 29 11.47 -16.22 -8.51
CA LEU A 29 10.56 -17.34 -8.27
C LEU A 29 9.59 -17.53 -9.45
N PRO A 30 9.15 -18.77 -9.72
CA PRO A 30 8.13 -19.03 -10.74
C PRO A 30 6.84 -18.24 -10.44
N ARG A 31 6.25 -17.63 -11.48
CA ARG A 31 5.01 -16.88 -11.34
C ARG A 31 3.83 -17.84 -11.20
N THR A 32 3.07 -17.68 -10.12
CA THR A 32 1.87 -18.47 -9.83
C THR A 32 0.67 -17.57 -9.60
N ASN A 33 -0.53 -18.14 -9.73
CA ASN A 33 -1.80 -17.43 -9.54
C ASN A 33 -2.79 -18.25 -8.68
N ASN A 34 -2.32 -18.71 -7.53
CA ASN A 34 -3.12 -19.51 -6.59
C ASN A 34 -3.88 -18.63 -5.59
N ILE A 35 -3.45 -17.39 -5.34
CA ILE A 35 -4.12 -16.46 -4.42
C ILE A 35 -5.39 -15.87 -5.05
N CYS A 36 -5.31 -15.50 -6.34
CA CYS A 36 -6.46 -14.97 -7.08
C CYS A 36 -6.74 -15.80 -8.36
N PRO A 37 -7.09 -17.08 -8.23
CA PRO A 37 -7.28 -17.98 -9.38
C PRO A 37 -8.42 -17.53 -10.31
N GLN A 38 -9.37 -16.74 -9.80
CA GLN A 38 -10.47 -16.16 -10.57
C GLN A 38 -10.01 -15.09 -11.58
N LEU A 39 -8.80 -14.53 -11.42
CA LEU A 39 -8.23 -13.55 -12.33
C LEU A 39 -7.40 -14.28 -13.41
N ALA A 40 -8.06 -14.76 -14.47
CA ALA A 40 -7.45 -15.63 -15.48
C ALA A 40 -6.23 -15.02 -16.21
N ASN A 41 -6.18 -13.68 -16.34
CA ASN A 41 -5.08 -12.94 -16.98
C ASN A 41 -4.43 -11.98 -15.98
N ALA A 42 -4.21 -12.42 -14.73
CA ALA A 42 -3.60 -11.59 -13.71
C ALA A 42 -2.19 -11.15 -14.11
N ILE A 43 -1.95 -9.83 -14.07
CA ILE A 43 -0.59 -9.26 -14.18
C ILE A 43 0.18 -9.49 -12.87
N MET A 44 -0.53 -9.47 -11.74
CA MET A 44 0.03 -9.75 -10.43
C MET A 44 0.17 -11.26 -10.23
N SER A 45 1.37 -11.70 -9.84
CA SER A 45 1.60 -13.07 -9.40
C SER A 45 1.53 -13.16 -7.87
N ASP A 46 1.37 -14.37 -7.33
CA ASP A 46 1.31 -14.58 -5.87
C ASP A 46 2.53 -14.00 -5.14
N GLN A 47 3.70 -14.02 -5.77
CA GLN A 47 4.92 -13.41 -5.23
C GLN A 47 4.78 -11.89 -5.08
N ALA A 48 4.19 -11.21 -6.07
CA ALA A 48 3.92 -9.77 -5.99
C ALA A 48 2.87 -9.45 -4.93
N ARG A 49 1.83 -10.28 -4.81
CA ARG A 49 0.76 -10.17 -3.80
C ARG A 49 1.29 -10.35 -2.37
N ASN A 50 2.11 -11.37 -2.16
CA ASN A 50 2.73 -11.61 -0.86
C ASN A 50 3.70 -10.48 -0.52
N LEU A 51 4.56 -10.08 -1.47
CA LEU A 51 5.52 -9.00 -1.25
C LEU A 51 4.84 -7.71 -0.80
N ILE A 52 3.74 -7.32 -1.46
CA ILE A 52 3.09 -6.07 -1.11
C ILE A 52 2.38 -6.12 0.25
N VAL A 53 1.73 -7.24 0.59
CA VAL A 53 1.12 -7.42 1.93
C VAL A 53 2.21 -7.33 3.00
N ASP A 54 3.32 -8.03 2.78
CA ASP A 54 4.46 -8.06 3.70
C ASP A 54 5.08 -6.65 3.88
N ILE A 55 5.31 -5.92 2.79
CA ILE A 55 5.76 -4.52 2.83
C ILE A 55 4.81 -3.66 3.69
N HIS A 56 3.50 -3.77 3.48
CA HIS A 56 2.52 -2.98 4.23
C HIS A 56 2.49 -3.37 5.70
N ASN A 57 2.42 -4.66 6.00
CA ASN A 57 2.29 -5.16 7.36
C ASN A 57 3.52 -4.89 8.20
N ARG A 58 4.73 -5.09 7.66
CA ARG A 58 5.97 -4.76 8.38
C ARG A 58 6.05 -3.28 8.74
N ARG A 59 5.70 -2.40 7.80
CA ARG A 59 5.68 -0.95 8.02
C ARG A 59 4.62 -0.52 9.01
N ARG A 60 3.41 -1.10 8.91
CA ARG A 60 2.32 -0.89 9.86
C ARG A 60 2.69 -1.36 11.26
N ALA A 61 3.40 -2.48 11.40
CA ALA A 61 3.91 -2.96 12.68
C ALA A 61 4.95 -2.00 13.30
N LEU A 62 5.91 -1.50 12.52
CA LEU A 62 6.87 -0.49 12.97
C LEU A 62 6.16 0.80 13.43
N LEU A 63 5.13 1.21 12.71
CA LEU A 63 4.34 2.38 13.07
C LEU A 63 3.54 2.16 14.37
N ALA A 64 2.91 0.99 14.52
CA ALA A 64 2.17 0.61 15.71
C ALA A 64 3.06 0.69 16.97
N GLN A 65 4.33 0.32 16.84
CA GLN A 65 5.33 0.35 17.91
C GLN A 65 5.96 1.73 18.15
N GLY A 66 5.65 2.75 17.34
CA GLY A 66 6.27 4.07 17.45
C GLY A 66 7.74 4.10 17.03
N LEU A 67 8.17 3.20 16.15
CA LEU A 67 9.55 3.07 15.68
C LEU A 67 9.82 3.85 14.38
N VAL A 68 8.81 4.53 13.83
CA VAL A 68 8.91 5.26 12.56
C VAL A 68 9.34 6.70 12.83
N ARG A 69 10.47 7.11 12.25
CA ARG A 69 10.97 8.49 12.34
C ARG A 69 9.96 9.48 11.75
N ASN A 70 9.70 10.59 12.45
CA ASN A 70 8.77 11.62 11.98
C ASN A 70 9.49 12.70 11.14
N GLY A 71 9.72 12.41 9.86
CA GLY A 71 10.47 13.29 8.97
C GLY A 71 11.91 13.51 9.43
N ARG A 72 12.40 14.74 9.30
CA ARG A 72 13.73 15.15 9.79
C ARG A 72 13.74 15.55 11.28
N ARG A 73 12.65 15.30 12.02
CA ARG A 73 12.54 15.68 13.43
C ARG A 73 13.34 14.72 14.32
N ASN A 74 13.71 15.16 15.51
CA ASN A 74 14.49 14.36 16.47
C ASN A 74 13.66 13.29 17.19
N TYR A 75 12.39 13.09 16.85
CA TYR A 75 11.49 12.14 17.49
C TYR A 75 10.73 11.26 16.48
N ASN A 76 10.18 10.14 16.96
CA ASN A 76 9.38 9.20 16.18
C ASN A 76 7.89 9.55 16.17
N MET A 77 7.15 8.98 15.22
CA MET A 77 5.70 8.93 15.24
C MET A 77 5.22 8.27 16.53
N LEU A 78 4.08 8.73 17.05
CA LEU A 78 3.45 8.09 18.20
C LEU A 78 3.06 6.64 17.83
N SER A 79 3.13 5.76 18.83
CA SER A 79 2.59 4.41 18.70
C SER A 79 1.08 4.46 18.41
N GLY A 80 0.61 3.51 17.61
CA GLY A 80 -0.79 3.41 17.22
C GLY A 80 -1.42 2.13 17.78
N SER A 81 -2.47 2.28 18.59
CA SER A 81 -3.14 1.14 19.24
C SER A 81 -4.13 0.36 18.35
N ASN A 82 -4.49 0.90 17.17
CA ASN A 82 -5.50 0.31 16.28
C ASN A 82 -4.98 0.10 14.84
N ILE A 83 -3.68 -0.17 14.68
CA ILE A 83 -3.09 -0.43 13.35
C ILE A 83 -3.16 -1.93 13.06
N MET A 84 -4.20 -2.35 12.35
CA MET A 84 -4.46 -3.77 12.03
C MET A 84 -3.57 -4.30 10.91
N SER A 85 -3.29 -5.60 10.85
CA SER A 85 -2.64 -6.20 9.66
C SER A 85 -3.59 -6.18 8.46
N MET A 86 -3.02 -6.01 7.28
CA MET A 86 -3.66 -6.03 5.97
C MET A 86 -3.63 -7.44 5.39
N VAL A 87 -4.68 -7.82 4.67
CA VAL A 87 -4.79 -9.06 3.88
C VAL A 87 -5.08 -8.70 2.43
N TYR A 88 -4.58 -9.54 1.52
CA TYR A 88 -4.78 -9.35 0.09
C TYR A 88 -6.25 -9.57 -0.29
N ASP A 89 -6.78 -8.73 -1.18
CA ASP A 89 -8.15 -8.81 -1.69
C ASP A 89 -8.11 -8.75 -3.22
N CYS A 90 -8.60 -9.82 -3.84
CA CYS A 90 -8.55 -10.00 -5.29
C CYS A 90 -9.58 -9.15 -6.05
N ASP A 91 -10.69 -8.75 -5.42
CA ASP A 91 -11.65 -7.84 -6.06
C ASP A 91 -11.05 -6.44 -6.12
N LEU A 92 -10.33 -6.05 -5.06
CA LEU A 92 -9.56 -4.82 -5.05
C LEU A 92 -8.40 -4.85 -6.04
N GLU A 93 -7.72 -5.99 -6.24
CA GLU A 93 -6.72 -6.17 -7.32
C GLU A 93 -7.36 -5.96 -8.70
N LYS A 94 -8.55 -6.52 -8.93
CA LYS A 94 -9.24 -6.40 -10.21
C LYS A 94 -9.54 -4.94 -10.53
N ASP A 95 -10.13 -4.20 -9.59
CA ASP A 95 -10.46 -2.79 -9.78
C ASP A 95 -9.21 -1.93 -9.97
N ALA A 96 -8.18 -2.22 -9.17
CA ALA A 96 -6.84 -1.67 -9.28
C ALA A 96 -6.25 -1.84 -10.70
N GLN A 97 -6.26 -3.08 -11.21
CA GLN A 97 -5.74 -3.40 -12.53
C GLN A 97 -6.57 -2.77 -13.64
N MET A 98 -7.90 -2.72 -13.50
CA MET A 98 -8.78 -2.06 -14.45
C MET A 98 -8.43 -0.60 -14.63
N TYR A 99 -8.16 0.13 -13.55
CA TYR A 99 -7.71 1.51 -13.67
C TYR A 99 -6.28 1.61 -14.20
N ALA A 100 -5.35 0.77 -13.74
CA ALA A 100 -3.97 0.75 -14.23
C ALA A 100 -3.90 0.59 -15.76
N ASN A 101 -4.80 -0.21 -16.34
CA ASN A 101 -4.91 -0.43 -17.78
C ASN A 101 -5.33 0.82 -18.58
N LEU A 102 -5.87 1.85 -17.91
CA LEU A 102 -6.18 3.14 -18.54
C LEU A 102 -4.93 3.99 -18.77
N CYS A 103 -3.77 3.59 -18.25
CA CYS A 103 -2.48 4.27 -18.45
C CYS A 103 -2.51 5.76 -18.06
N ARG A 104 -3.25 6.11 -17.00
CA ARG A 104 -3.37 7.50 -16.51
C ARG A 104 -2.14 7.95 -15.74
N THR A 105 -1.80 9.23 -15.77
CA THR A 105 -0.64 9.75 -15.01
C THR A 105 -1.03 10.24 -13.61
N GLU A 106 -2.28 10.04 -13.21
CA GLU A 106 -2.84 10.45 -11.94
C GLU A 106 -3.74 9.34 -11.37
N GLY A 107 -3.97 9.39 -10.07
CA GLY A 107 -4.84 8.46 -9.36
C GLY A 107 -6.32 8.67 -9.69
N ALA A 108 -7.18 7.71 -9.37
CA ALA A 108 -8.60 7.85 -9.67
C ALA A 108 -9.20 9.05 -8.92
N PRO A 109 -10.19 9.73 -9.50
CA PRO A 109 -11.00 10.70 -8.78
C PRO A 109 -11.62 10.11 -7.50
N GLU A 110 -11.68 10.88 -6.41
CA GLU A 110 -12.21 10.39 -5.12
C GLU A 110 -13.69 10.00 -5.18
N ASP A 111 -14.48 10.68 -6.02
CA ASP A 111 -15.89 10.38 -6.27
C ASP A 111 -16.11 9.03 -6.97
N GLN A 112 -15.10 8.53 -7.70
CA GLN A 112 -15.11 7.19 -8.29
C GLN A 112 -14.64 6.09 -7.32
N ARG A 113 -14.24 6.46 -6.10
CA ARG A 113 -13.70 5.55 -5.07
C ARG A 113 -14.34 5.79 -3.69
N PRO A 114 -15.68 5.75 -3.56
CA PRO A 114 -16.34 6.11 -2.31
C PRO A 114 -16.07 5.13 -1.16
N LEU A 115 -15.71 3.88 -1.48
CA LEU A 115 -15.58 2.79 -0.52
C LEU A 115 -14.14 2.37 -0.22
N TRP A 116 -13.15 2.82 -1.02
CA TRP A 116 -11.75 2.43 -0.84
C TRP A 116 -10.79 3.62 -1.01
N GLY A 117 -9.69 3.54 -0.25
CA GLY A 117 -8.55 4.44 -0.44
C GLY A 117 -7.72 4.02 -1.65
N GLU A 118 -6.83 4.89 -2.09
CA GLU A 118 -5.92 4.59 -3.20
C GLU A 118 -4.53 5.13 -2.88
N ASN A 119 -3.55 4.27 -3.11
CA ASN A 119 -2.17 4.68 -3.29
C ASN A 119 -1.81 4.49 -4.76
N PHE A 120 -1.32 5.56 -5.39
CA PHE A 120 -0.97 5.59 -6.80
C PHE A 120 0.49 5.97 -6.98
N TYR A 121 1.18 5.31 -7.91
CA TYR A 121 2.55 5.63 -8.29
C TYR A 121 2.80 5.27 -9.75
N VAL A 122 3.48 6.14 -10.47
CA VAL A 122 3.90 5.92 -11.86
C VAL A 122 5.39 5.65 -11.87
N ILE A 123 5.77 4.58 -12.55
CA ILE A 123 7.16 4.26 -12.83
C ILE A 123 7.39 4.47 -14.32
N GLU A 124 8.35 5.33 -14.66
CA GLU A 124 8.71 5.65 -16.05
C GLU A 124 9.45 4.49 -16.73
N ASP A 125 10.21 3.71 -15.96
CA ASP A 125 10.91 2.52 -16.42
C ASP A 125 9.97 1.34 -16.65
N THR A 126 10.36 0.43 -17.54
CA THR A 126 9.74 -0.89 -17.62
C THR A 126 10.36 -1.78 -16.53
N LEU A 127 9.54 -2.22 -15.58
CA LEU A 127 9.96 -3.10 -14.49
C LEU A 127 9.07 -4.33 -14.41
N ASP A 128 9.64 -5.40 -13.86
CA ASP A 128 8.87 -6.54 -13.38
C ASP A 128 7.86 -6.09 -12.30
N PRO A 129 6.61 -6.62 -12.30
CA PRO A 129 5.60 -6.24 -11.31
C PRO A 129 6.05 -6.37 -9.85
N ILE A 130 6.92 -7.33 -9.50
CA ILE A 130 7.45 -7.49 -8.13
C ILE A 130 8.37 -6.32 -7.76
N LEU A 131 9.24 -5.89 -8.67
CA LEU A 131 10.11 -4.75 -8.43
C LEU A 131 9.31 -3.44 -8.43
N ALA A 132 8.30 -3.33 -9.28
CA ALA A 132 7.37 -2.21 -9.29
C ALA A 132 6.62 -2.08 -7.95
N VAL A 133 6.15 -3.21 -7.40
CA VAL A 133 5.59 -3.35 -6.05
C VAL A 133 6.51 -2.76 -4.98
N SER A 134 7.77 -3.20 -4.97
CA SER A 134 8.74 -2.70 -4.00
C SER A 134 8.95 -1.20 -4.13
N ARG A 135 9.21 -0.73 -5.36
CA ARG A 135 9.52 0.68 -5.63
C ARG A 135 8.36 1.61 -5.27
N ALA A 136 7.13 1.25 -5.64
CA ALA A 136 5.94 2.01 -5.28
C ALA A 136 5.74 2.04 -3.77
N GLY A 137 5.91 0.88 -3.11
CA GLY A 137 5.93 0.78 -1.66
C GLY A 137 6.91 1.78 -1.04
N ASP A 138 8.18 1.75 -1.43
CA ASP A 138 9.22 2.66 -0.92
C ASP A 138 8.86 4.14 -1.14
N ALA A 139 8.35 4.48 -2.32
CA ALA A 139 7.93 5.84 -2.63
C ALA A 139 6.79 6.33 -1.72
N TRP A 140 5.76 5.51 -1.51
CA TRP A 140 4.62 5.85 -0.65
C TRP A 140 5.04 6.02 0.80
N TRP A 141 5.84 5.09 1.32
CA TRP A 141 6.32 5.15 2.70
C TRP A 141 7.29 6.31 2.90
N GLY A 142 8.19 6.56 1.95
CA GLY A 142 9.18 7.64 2.00
C GLY A 142 8.60 9.04 2.14
N GLN A 143 7.29 9.23 1.92
CA GLN A 143 6.65 10.52 2.19
C GLN A 143 6.80 10.96 3.65
N ILE A 144 6.77 10.04 4.63
CA ILE A 144 6.95 10.40 6.05
C ILE A 144 8.38 10.81 6.39
N THR A 145 9.38 10.30 5.68
CA THR A 145 10.78 10.61 5.95
C THR A 145 11.17 11.97 5.37
N GLN A 146 10.53 12.37 4.27
CA GLN A 146 10.74 13.69 3.66
C GLN A 146 10.10 14.81 4.47
N LYS A 147 8.84 14.63 4.90
CA LYS A 147 8.09 15.63 5.66
C LYS A 147 7.33 14.96 6.79
N GLY A 148 7.72 15.31 8.01
CA GLY A 148 7.04 14.84 9.20
C GLY A 148 5.61 15.40 9.31
N ILE A 149 4.78 14.71 10.06
CA ILE A 149 3.39 15.08 10.36
C ILE A 149 3.31 15.62 11.79
N ASN A 150 2.33 16.48 12.07
CA ASN A 150 2.05 16.89 13.45
C ASN A 150 1.70 15.64 14.31
N GLN A 151 2.20 15.57 15.55
CA GLN A 151 1.98 14.44 16.46
C GLN A 151 0.50 14.23 16.81
N GLU A 152 -0.30 15.29 16.77
CA GLU A 152 -1.75 15.21 16.95
C GLU A 152 -2.45 14.41 15.84
N LEU A 153 -1.75 14.12 14.73
CA LEU A 153 -2.24 13.35 13.60
C LEU A 153 -3.68 13.70 13.17
N PRO A 154 -4.03 14.99 12.98
CA PRO A 154 -5.34 15.32 12.44
C PRO A 154 -5.35 14.98 10.94
N ILE A 155 -5.52 13.70 10.59
CA ILE A 155 -5.70 13.22 9.21
C ILE A 155 -7.12 13.61 8.76
N SER A 156 -7.36 14.91 8.70
CA SER A 156 -8.61 15.52 8.27
C SER A 156 -8.63 15.66 6.75
N LYS A 157 -9.83 15.86 6.18
CA LYS A 157 -9.97 16.19 4.74
C LYS A 157 -9.18 17.44 4.37
N SER A 158 -9.14 18.45 5.24
CA SER A 158 -8.37 19.68 5.01
C SER A 158 -6.86 19.44 5.02
N PHE A 159 -6.36 18.54 5.88
CA PHE A 159 -4.97 18.10 5.83
C PHE A 159 -4.67 17.43 4.49
N LEU A 160 -5.46 16.44 4.07
CA LEU A 160 -5.21 15.72 2.83
C LEU A 160 -5.31 16.54 1.55
N ARG A 161 -6.08 17.64 1.53
CA ARG A 161 -6.18 18.51 0.35
C ARG A 161 -4.90 19.32 0.08
N LYS A 162 -3.98 19.43 1.05
CA LYS A 162 -2.73 20.17 0.84
C LYS A 162 -1.84 19.40 -0.16
N PRO A 163 -1.21 20.09 -1.14
CA PRO A 163 -0.33 19.44 -2.12
C PRO A 163 0.85 18.70 -1.48
N THR A 164 1.31 19.17 -0.32
CA THR A 164 2.47 18.63 0.39
C THR A 164 2.13 17.54 1.40
N SER A 165 0.84 17.17 1.53
CA SER A 165 0.44 16.14 2.48
C SER A 165 0.91 14.77 2.04
N PRO A 166 1.45 13.95 2.96
CA PRO A 166 1.94 12.62 2.66
C PRO A 166 0.76 11.64 2.54
N LYS A 167 -0.08 11.83 1.51
CA LYS A 167 -1.37 11.12 1.35
C LYS A 167 -1.18 9.61 1.32
N ALA A 168 -0.18 9.13 0.60
CA ALA A 168 0.06 7.71 0.46
C ALA A 168 0.53 7.09 1.78
N PHE A 169 1.43 7.76 2.52
CA PHE A 169 1.79 7.34 3.87
C PHE A 169 0.57 7.37 4.82
N THR A 170 -0.27 8.41 4.79
CA THR A 170 -1.44 8.46 5.68
C THR A 170 -2.43 7.33 5.43
N GLN A 171 -2.45 6.75 4.22
CA GLN A 171 -3.25 5.57 3.93
C GLN A 171 -2.73 4.31 4.63
N TYR A 172 -1.41 4.21 4.91
CA TYR A 172 -0.85 3.15 5.77
C TYR A 172 -1.26 3.31 7.24
N VAL A 173 -1.61 4.52 7.69
CA VAL A 173 -1.99 4.79 9.09
C VAL A 173 -3.48 4.52 9.32
N ARG A 174 -4.31 4.74 8.29
CA ARG A 174 -5.75 4.60 8.42
C ARG A 174 -6.12 3.17 8.80
N THR A 175 -7.03 3.08 9.76
CA THR A 175 -7.93 1.94 9.89
C THR A 175 -8.83 1.96 8.67
N THR A 176 -8.44 1.26 7.61
CA THR A 176 -9.42 0.79 6.63
C THR A 176 -10.29 -0.22 7.37
N ARG A 177 -11.27 0.25 8.14
CA ARG A 177 -12.46 -0.55 8.37
C ARG A 177 -13.02 -0.75 6.97
N ALA A 178 -12.82 -1.93 6.41
CA ALA A 178 -13.70 -2.43 5.36
C ALA A 178 -15.09 -2.43 5.99
N HIS A 179 -15.77 -1.28 5.92
CA HIS A 179 -17.16 -1.17 6.29
C HIS A 179 -17.90 -2.01 5.25
N ASN A 180 -18.27 -3.23 5.67
CA ASN A 180 -19.09 -4.21 4.96
C ASN A 180 -18.44 -5.00 3.81
N CYS A 181 -17.40 -5.79 4.09
CA CYS A 181 -17.24 -7.07 3.38
C CYS A 181 -18.14 -8.12 4.06
N THR A 182 -19.46 -8.00 3.88
CA THR A 182 -20.45 -9.06 4.15
C THR A 182 -21.68 -8.81 3.29
N ARG A 183 -21.67 -9.35 2.06
CA ARG A 183 -22.51 -10.49 1.69
C ARG A 183 -22.09 -11.04 0.33
#